data_AF-A0A970T9T6-F1
#
_entry.id   AF-A0A970T9T6-F1
#
_cell.length_a   1.000
_cell.length_b   1.000
_cell.length_c   1.000
_cell.angle_alpha   90.00
_cell.angle_beta   90.00
_cell.angle_gamma   90.00
#
_symmetry.space_group_name_H-M   'P 1'
#
loop_
_entity.id
_entity.type
_entity.pdbx_description
1 polymer ?
#
loop_
_entity_poly.entity_id
_entity_poly.type
_entity_poly.pdbx_seq_one_letter_code
_entity_poly.pdbx_strand_id
1 'polypeptide(L)' 'MTNEIGLNAGKIWNLLNEEGDQPVKSAMKKLKMSTADFYMALGWLAREDKVCHFEKDDVLSVCLK' A
#
# COMPACT_ATOMS: atom_id res chain seq x y z
N MET A 1 -9.09 -7.80 -15.03
CA MET A 1 -8.52 -6.50 -14.58
C MET A 1 -8.70 -6.27 -13.09
N THR A 2 -9.91 -6.35 -12.53
CA THR A 2 -10.12 -6.21 -11.06
C THR A 2 -9.35 -7.22 -10.20
N ASN A 3 -9.15 -8.45 -10.69
CA ASN A 3 -8.43 -9.49 -9.94
C ASN A 3 -6.97 -9.14 -9.61
N GLU A 4 -6.26 -8.42 -10.49
CA GLU A 4 -4.84 -8.11 -10.30
C GLU A 4 -4.64 -6.98 -9.28
N ILE A 5 -5.50 -5.96 -9.34
CA ILE A 5 -5.51 -4.86 -8.36
C ILE A 5 -5.85 -5.40 -6.96
N GLY A 6 -6.85 -6.29 -6.86
CA GLY A 6 -7.21 -6.94 -5.59
C GLY A 6 -6.09 -7.83 -5.03
N LEU A 7 -5.39 -8.57 -5.90
CA LEU A 7 -4.24 -9.39 -5.49
C LEU A 7 -3.09 -8.51 -4.98
N ASN A 8 -2.81 -7.41 -5.66
CA ASN A 8 -1.78 -6.47 -5.24
C ASN A 8 -2.17 -5.72 -3.96
N ALA A 9 -3.45 -5.39 -3.78
CA ALA A 9 -3.99 -4.83 -2.55
C ALA A 9 -3.79 -5.79 -1.36
N GLY A 10 -4.03 -7.09 -1.56
CA GLY A 10 -3.75 -8.11 -0.55
C GLY A 10 -2.27 -8.17 -0.16
N LYS A 11 -1.35 -8.04 -1.12
CA LYS A 11 0.10 -7.99 -0.83
C LYS A 11 0.48 -6.76 0.01
N ILE A 12 -0.08 -5.58 -0.31
CA ILE A 12 0.14 -4.36 0.47
C ILE A 12 -0.41 -4.53 1.88
N TRP A 13 -1.64 -5.04 2.01
CA TRP A 13 -2.27 -5.25 3.31
C TRP A 13 -1.46 -6.21 4.19
N ASN A 14 -1.01 -7.34 3.64
CA ASN A 14 -0.16 -8.29 4.36
C ASN A 14 1.16 -7.66 4.81
N LEU A 15 1.84 -6.91 3.93
CA LEU A 15 3.08 -6.21 4.28
C LEU A 15 2.87 -5.26 5.47
N LEU A 16 1.80 -4.45 5.44
CA LEU A 16 1.52 -3.50 6.51
C LEU A 16 1.05 -4.19 7.80
N ASN A 17 0.39 -5.34 7.70
CA ASN A 17 -0.02 -6.13 8.86
C ASN A 17 1.17 -6.84 9.55
N GLU A 18 2.18 -7.26 8.78
CA GLU A 18 3.36 -7.96 9.28
C GLU A 18 4.48 -7.01 9.74
N GLU A 19 4.74 -5.95 8.98
CA GLU A 19 5.87 -5.05 9.20
C GLU A 19 5.47 -3.66 9.72
N GLY A 20 4.17 -3.42 9.93
CA GLY A 20 3.63 -2.13 10.32
C GLY A 20 3.72 -1.08 9.20
N ASP A 21 3.63 0.18 9.60
CA ASP A 21 3.63 1.31 8.68
C ASP A 21 4.91 1.37 7.84
N GLN A 22 4.77 1.61 6.54
CA GLN A 22 5.89 1.65 5.62
C GLN A 22 5.91 2.95 4.79
N PRO A 23 7.09 3.54 4.56
CA PRO A 23 7.26 4.54 3.53
C PRO A 23 6.83 4.00 2.17
N VAL A 24 6.12 4.80 1.38
CA VAL A 24 5.59 4.38 0.07
C VAL A 24 6.69 3.82 -0.83
N LYS A 25 7.85 4.48 -0.89
CA LYS A 25 9.01 4.02 -1.68
C LYS A 25 9.58 2.68 -1.21
N SER A 26 9.58 2.43 0.10
CA SER A 26 10.05 1.17 0.69
C SER A 26 9.10 0.02 0.36
N ALA A 27 7.80 0.24 0.56
CA ALA A 27 6.76 -0.74 0.26
C ALA A 27 6.76 -1.15 -1.21
N MET A 28 6.84 -0.18 -2.14
CA MET A 28 6.96 -0.46 -3.58
C MET A 28 8.17 -1.33 -3.91
N LYS A 29 9.34 -1.04 -3.31
CA LYS A 29 10.58 -1.79 -3.55
C LYS A 29 10.50 -3.22 -3.00
N LYS A 30 9.94 -3.41 -1.80
CA LYS A 30 9.75 -4.73 -1.18
C LYS A 30 8.81 -5.61 -1.99
N LEU A 31 7.69 -5.04 -2.45
CA LEU A 31 6.69 -5.75 -3.22
C LEU A 31 7.04 -5.89 -4.70
N LYS A 32 8.13 -5.26 -5.16
CA LYS A 32 8.55 -5.18 -6.57
C LYS A 32 7.41 -4.74 -7.48
N MET A 33 6.65 -3.74 -7.03
CA MET A 33 5.51 -3.20 -7.77
C MET A 33 5.90 -1.93 -8.52
N SER A 34 5.27 -1.74 -9.68
CA SER A 34 5.31 -0.44 -10.36
C SER A 34 4.56 0.61 -9.54
N THR A 35 4.87 1.88 -9.76
CA THR A 35 4.16 2.99 -9.12
C THR A 35 2.67 2.98 -9.44
N ALA A 36 2.30 2.66 -10.68
CA ALA A 36 0.90 2.58 -11.11
C ALA A 36 0.16 1.46 -10.36
N ASP A 37 0.73 0.25 -10.32
CA ASP A 37 0.09 -0.91 -9.67
C ASP A 37 -0.07 -0.70 -8.16
N PHE A 38 0.94 -0.11 -7.53
CA PHE A 38 0.91 0.18 -6.11
C PHE A 38 -0.18 1.19 -5.75
N TYR A 39 -0.31 2.28 -6.51
CA TYR A 39 -1.36 3.28 -6.25
C TYR A 39 -2.76 2.78 -6.63
N MET A 40 -2.91 1.96 -7.66
CA MET A 40 -4.19 1.29 -7.96
C MET A 40 -4.61 0.36 -6.81
N ALA A 41 -3.67 -0.43 -6.28
CA ALA A 41 -3.90 -1.32 -5.16
C ALA A 41 -4.19 -0.57 -3.85
N LEU A 42 -3.48 0.53 -3.57
CA LEU A 42 -3.79 1.42 -2.46
C LEU A 42 -5.18 2.04 -2.59
N GLY A 43 -5.55 2.51 -3.80
CA GLY A 43 -6.89 3.04 -4.07
C GLY A 43 -7.98 2.00 -3.83
N TRP A 44 -7.71 0.72 -4.14
CA TRP A 44 -8.61 -0.38 -3.82
C TRP A 44 -8.82 -0.54 -2.31
N LEU A 45 -7.73 -0.51 -1.53
CA LEU A 45 -7.82 -0.59 -0.06
C LEU A 45 -8.50 0.64 0.55
N ALA A 46 -8.25 1.83 -0.01
CA ALA A 46 -8.85 3.08 0.44
C ALA A 46 -10.37 3.09 0.20
N ARG A 47 -10.83 2.52 -0.93
CA ARG A 47 -12.26 2.32 -1.21
C ARG A 47 -12.95 1.44 -0.15
N GLU A 48 -12.20 0.53 0.47
CA GLU A 48 -12.68 -0.37 1.53
C GLU A 48 -12.42 0.18 2.94
N ASP A 49 -11.92 1.42 3.06
CA ASP A 49 -11.56 2.07 4.31
C ASP A 49 -10.50 1.32 5.15
N LYS A 50 -9.59 0.58 4.51
CA LYS A 50 -8.59 -0.28 5.19
C LYS A 50 -7.22 0.35 5.42
N VAL A 51 -6.95 1.50 4.82
CA VAL A 51 -5.64 2.15 4.84
C VAL A 51 -5.74 3.63 5.15
N CYS A 52 -4.67 4.15 5.74
CA CYS A 52 -4.41 5.56 5.94
C CYS A 52 -3.02 5.94 5.40
N HIS A 53 -2.78 7.24 5.27
CA HIS A 53 -1.47 7.77 4.96
C HIS A 53 -1.16 8.93 5.90
N PHE A 54 0.13 9.12 6.17
CA PHE A 54 0.63 10.24 6.95
C PHE A 54 2.02 10.61 6.45
N GLU A 55 2.44 11.81 6.82
CA GLU A 55 3.77 12.32 6.51
C GLU A 55 4.58 12.38 7.80
N LYS A 56 5.79 11.83 7.76
CA LYS A 56 6.76 11.89 8.86
C LYS A 56 8.11 12.24 8.28
N ASP A 57 8.74 13.29 8.79
CA ASP A 57 10.05 13.77 8.33
C ASP A 57 10.11 13.98 6.80
N ASP A 58 9.07 14.62 6.23
CA ASP A 58 8.87 14.84 4.78
C ASP A 58 8.80 13.53 3.93
N VAL A 59 8.48 12.40 4.58
CA VAL A 59 8.31 11.10 3.94
C VAL A 59 6.87 10.62 4.05
N LEU A 60 6.21 10.48 2.90
CA LEU A 60 4.90 9.87 2.79
C LEU A 60 4.96 8.38 3.13
N SER A 61 4.17 7.99 4.13
CA SER A 61 4.04 6.62 4.63
C SER A 61 2.58 6.17 4.61
N VAL A 62 2.38 4.85 4.52
CA VAL A 62 1.07 4.20 4.53
C VAL A 62 0.95 3.26 5.71
N CYS A 63 -0.25 3.22 6.30
CA CYS A 63 -0.60 2.41 7.46
C CYS A 63 -1.96 1.74 7.28
N LEU A 64 -2.23 0.69 8.07
CA LEU A 64 -3.57 0.15 8.19
C LEU A 64 -4.42 1.04 9.10
N LYS A 65 -5.73 1.09 8.83
CA LYS A 65 -6.70 1.69 9.74
C LYS A 65 -7.03 0.77 10.90
#